data_AF-A0A5C5WYH8-F1
#
_entry.id   AF-A0A5C5WYH8-F1
#
_cell.length_a   1.000
_cell.length_b   1.000
_cell.length_c   1.000
_cell.angle_alpha   90.00
_cell.angle_beta   90.00
_cell.angle_gamma   90.00
#
_symmetry.space_group_name_H-M   'P 1'
#
loop_
_entity.id
_entity.type
_entity.pdbx_description
1 polymer ?
#
loop_
_entity_poly.entity_id
_entity_poly.type
_entity_poly.pdbx_seq_one_letter_code
_entity_poly.pdbx_strand_id
1 'polypeptide(L)'
;MIRLVHSATVSMIATGFLLSMNSISHSDEPKTSFMPVVPSESFDEVFEKDSAAKPEVMQGQKDLLESRYDLSDKPSEVMMSGERKSVQSGIRVKLPEELTWKQLSEMSPSEIREQKSLSGRISTTPTRQTFNRRPSVSFHANRRN
;
A
#
# COMPACT_ATOMS: atom_id res chain seq x y z
N MET A 1 -26.95 -64.35 -20.61
CA MET A 1 -28.07 -64.48 -19.64
C MET A 1 -27.83 -63.49 -18.51
N ILE A 2 -28.66 -62.44 -18.45
CA ILE A 2 -28.55 -61.28 -17.55
C ILE A 2 -29.22 -61.65 -16.22
N ARG A 3 -28.58 -61.35 -15.08
CA ARG A 3 -29.25 -61.31 -13.77
C ARG A 3 -28.94 -60.00 -13.06
N LEU A 4 -29.82 -59.05 -13.33
CA LEU A 4 -30.05 -57.83 -12.57
C LEU A 4 -31.23 -58.12 -11.63
N VAL A 5 -31.05 -57.97 -10.32
CA VAL A 5 -32.11 -57.52 -9.39
C VAL A 5 -31.43 -57.07 -8.09
N HIS A 6 -31.24 -55.76 -7.95
CA HIS A 6 -30.95 -55.12 -6.68
C HIS A 6 -32.26 -55.04 -5.90
N SER A 7 -32.32 -55.72 -4.76
CA SER A 7 -33.48 -55.74 -3.87
C SER A 7 -33.50 -54.51 -2.98
N ALA A 8 -34.71 -54.00 -2.79
CA ALA A 8 -35.07 -52.75 -2.17
C ALA A 8 -34.61 -52.59 -0.71
N THR A 9 -34.38 -51.34 -0.30
CA THR A 9 -35.11 -50.72 0.83
C THR A 9 -34.79 -49.22 0.90
N VAL A 10 -35.82 -48.41 0.64
CA VAL A 10 -35.89 -46.99 1.00
C VAL A 10 -36.96 -46.91 2.09
N SER A 11 -36.58 -46.46 3.29
CA SER A 11 -37.42 -45.92 4.38
C SER A 11 -36.53 -45.81 5.62
N MET A 12 -36.53 -44.82 6.50
CA MET A 12 -37.32 -43.62 6.71
C MET A 12 -36.66 -42.92 7.93
N ILE A 13 -36.62 -41.58 7.93
CA ILE A 13 -36.73 -40.71 9.12
C ILE A 13 -35.50 -40.53 10.04
N ALA A 14 -34.92 -39.34 9.89
CA ALA A 14 -34.56 -38.37 10.93
C ALA A 14 -33.79 -38.85 12.18
N THR A 15 -32.48 -38.60 12.19
CA THR A 15 -31.76 -38.07 13.36
C THR A 15 -30.36 -37.67 12.91
N GLY A 16 -30.00 -36.39 13.09
CA GLY A 16 -28.67 -35.91 12.74
C GLY A 16 -28.61 -34.59 11.98
N PHE A 17 -29.62 -33.73 12.09
CA PHE A 17 -29.39 -32.30 11.99
C PHE A 17 -28.48 -31.87 13.15
N LEU A 18 -27.17 -31.98 12.95
CA LEU A 18 -26.18 -31.26 13.76
C LEU A 18 -25.35 -30.43 12.78
N LEU A 19 -26.04 -29.40 12.30
CA LEU A 19 -25.48 -28.23 11.65
C LEU A 19 -24.44 -27.63 12.62
N SER A 20 -23.17 -27.97 12.41
CA SER A 20 -22.06 -27.35 13.14
C SER A 20 -21.94 -25.91 12.65
N MET A 21 -22.71 -25.02 13.27
CA MET A 21 -22.56 -23.58 13.10
C MET A 21 -21.22 -23.19 13.73
N ASN A 22 -20.20 -23.00 12.90
CA ASN A 22 -19.04 -22.24 13.32
C ASN A 22 -19.52 -20.81 13.60
N SER A 23 -19.59 -20.46 14.89
CA SER A 23 -19.75 -19.09 15.33
C SER A 23 -18.56 -18.28 14.80
N ILE A 24 -18.77 -17.53 13.72
CA ILE A 24 -17.87 -16.46 13.33
C ILE A 24 -18.09 -15.35 14.35
N SER A 25 -17.26 -15.34 15.39
CA SER A 25 -17.17 -14.24 16.34
C SER A 25 -16.90 -12.95 15.56
N HIS A 26 -17.94 -12.13 15.40
CA HIS A 26 -17.80 -10.76 14.91
C HIS A 26 -17.33 -9.92 16.10
N SER A 27 -16.09 -9.45 16.03
CA SER A 27 -15.53 -8.49 16.97
C SER A 27 -16.29 -7.15 16.86
N ASP A 28 -17.05 -6.82 17.90
CA ASP A 28 -17.89 -5.62 17.99
C ASP A 28 -17.07 -4.41 18.49
N GLU A 29 -15.90 -4.17 17.88
CA GLU A 29 -15.08 -2.99 18.22
C GLU A 29 -15.61 -1.73 17.53
N PRO A 30 -15.64 -0.58 18.23
CA PRO A 30 -16.02 0.69 17.62
C PRO A 30 -15.08 0.99 16.46
N LYS A 31 -15.65 1.26 15.28
CA LYS A 31 -14.90 1.60 14.06
C LYS A 31 -14.14 2.91 14.28
N THR A 32 -12.90 2.82 14.73
CA THR A 32 -11.97 3.95 14.74
C THR A 32 -11.24 4.02 13.40
N SER A 33 -10.70 5.20 13.04
CA SER A 33 -9.86 5.34 11.84
C SER A 33 -8.48 4.69 11.98
N PHE A 34 -8.18 4.09 13.13
CA PHE A 34 -6.93 3.39 13.39
C PHE A 34 -7.09 1.90 13.11
N MET A 35 -6.03 1.29 12.57
CA MET A 35 -5.94 -0.18 12.58
C MET A 35 -5.78 -0.64 14.03
N PRO A 36 -6.52 -1.69 14.46
CA PRO A 36 -6.40 -2.22 15.81
C PRO A 36 -4.96 -2.68 16.06
N VAL A 37 -4.34 -2.14 17.10
CA VAL A 37 -2.95 -2.44 17.51
C VAL A 37 -2.98 -3.60 18.52
N VAL A 38 -3.59 -4.72 18.13
CA VAL A 38 -3.56 -5.96 18.91
C VAL A 38 -2.63 -6.91 18.17
N PRO A 39 -1.36 -7.08 18.61
CA PRO A 39 -0.42 -7.99 17.95
C PRO A 39 -0.96 -9.42 18.01
N SER A 40 -1.02 -10.08 16.84
CA SER A 40 -1.39 -11.49 16.75
C SER A 40 -0.22 -12.44 17.02
N GLU A 41 1.01 -11.95 16.87
CA GLU A 41 2.28 -12.69 17.03
C GLU A 41 3.16 -11.98 18.08
N SER A 42 4.12 -12.69 18.67
CA SER A 42 5.09 -12.10 19.59
C SER A 42 6.14 -11.25 18.86
N PHE A 43 6.81 -10.34 19.58
CA PHE A 43 7.85 -9.50 18.98
C PHE A 43 9.01 -10.34 18.40
N ASP A 44 9.46 -11.36 19.12
CA ASP A 44 10.59 -12.19 18.71
C ASP A 44 10.27 -12.95 17.41
N GLU A 45 9.04 -13.47 17.26
CA GLU A 45 8.58 -14.12 16.03
C GLU A 45 8.57 -13.16 14.83
N VAL A 46 8.08 -11.93 15.03
CA VAL A 46 8.08 -10.90 13.97
C VAL A 46 9.49 -10.46 13.63
N PHE A 47 10.35 -10.27 14.63
CA PHE A 47 11.73 -9.86 14.42
C PHE A 47 12.52 -10.87 13.59
N GLU A 48 12.42 -12.16 13.92
CA GLU A 48 13.08 -13.22 13.18
C GLU A 48 12.55 -13.30 11.74
N LYS A 49 11.22 -13.25 11.56
CA LYS A 49 10.56 -13.25 10.24
C LYS A 49 10.99 -12.07 9.37
N ASP A 50 10.94 -10.85 9.89
CA ASP A 50 11.25 -9.64 9.14
C ASP A 50 12.75 -9.52 8.86
N SER A 51 13.60 -9.95 9.79
CA SER A 51 15.05 -10.02 9.59
C SER A 51 15.41 -11.00 8.49
N ALA A 52 14.73 -12.15 8.44
CA ALA A 52 14.90 -13.13 7.36
C ALA A 52 14.37 -12.63 6.02
N ALA A 53 13.27 -11.87 5.99
CA ALA A 53 12.67 -11.32 4.77
C ALA A 53 13.39 -10.07 4.23
N LYS A 54 14.18 -9.38 5.06
CA LYS A 54 14.87 -8.12 4.71
C LYS A 54 15.65 -8.17 3.39
N PRO A 55 16.44 -9.21 3.05
CA PRO A 55 17.20 -9.23 1.80
C PRO A 55 16.30 -9.17 0.56
N GLU A 56 15.18 -9.88 0.56
CA GLU A 56 14.22 -9.89 -0.55
C GLU A 56 13.56 -8.51 -0.71
N VAL A 57 13.09 -7.92 0.40
CA VAL A 57 12.50 -6.59 0.39
C VAL A 57 13.50 -5.55 -0.09
N MET A 58 14.75 -5.61 0.38
CA MET A 58 15.81 -4.71 -0.05
C MET A 58 16.11 -4.85 -1.54
N GLN A 59 16.11 -6.07 -2.08
CA GLN A 59 16.31 -6.31 -3.50
C GLN A 59 15.16 -5.70 -4.31
N GLY A 60 13.91 -5.96 -3.93
CA GLY A 60 12.75 -5.38 -4.61
C GLY A 60 12.75 -3.85 -4.59
N GLN A 61 13.14 -3.23 -3.46
CA GLN A 61 13.30 -1.78 -3.38
C GLN A 61 14.44 -1.26 -4.26
N LYS A 62 15.56 -1.98 -4.31
CA LYS A 62 16.69 -1.63 -5.17
C LYS A 62 16.30 -1.68 -6.65
N ASP A 63 15.68 -2.77 -7.11
CA ASP A 63 15.22 -2.94 -8.49
C ASP A 63 14.23 -1.84 -8.88
N LEU A 64 13.33 -1.49 -7.97
CA LEU A 64 12.37 -0.40 -8.16
C LEU A 64 13.07 0.94 -8.36
N LEU A 65 14.09 1.25 -7.55
CA LEU A 65 14.85 2.48 -7.66
C LEU A 65 15.68 2.51 -8.95
N GLU A 66 16.34 1.41 -9.30
CA GLU A 66 17.14 1.29 -10.53
C GLU A 66 16.28 1.39 -11.79
N SER A 67 15.02 0.93 -11.75
CA SER A 67 14.09 1.08 -12.87
C SER A 67 13.68 2.54 -13.11
N ARG A 68 13.65 3.37 -12.07
CA ARG A 68 13.19 4.77 -12.14
C ARG A 68 14.31 5.77 -12.26
N TYR A 69 15.46 5.47 -11.67
CA TYR A 69 16.53 6.44 -11.47
C TYR A 69 17.90 5.90 -11.88
N ASP A 70 18.78 6.80 -12.32
CA ASP A 70 20.22 6.59 -12.33
C ASP A 70 20.75 6.74 -10.89
N LEU A 71 21.31 5.68 -10.31
CA LEU A 71 21.84 5.67 -8.94
C LEU A 71 23.35 5.96 -8.85
N SER A 72 24.02 6.28 -9.97
CA SER A 72 25.46 6.61 -9.97
C SER A 72 25.81 7.84 -9.13
N ASP A 73 27.00 7.87 -8.53
CA ASP A 73 27.47 9.02 -7.76
C ASP A 73 28.10 10.07 -8.70
N LYS A 74 27.52 11.27 -8.74
CA LYS A 74 27.87 12.37 -9.63
C LYS A 74 27.88 13.69 -8.85
N PRO A 75 28.82 13.89 -7.91
CA PRO A 75 28.89 15.09 -7.09
C PRO A 75 29.07 16.35 -7.95
N SER A 76 28.35 17.41 -7.61
CA SER A 76 28.49 18.74 -8.22
C SER A 76 29.35 19.65 -7.35
N GLU A 77 29.71 20.82 -7.90
CA GLU A 77 30.43 21.87 -7.17
C GLU A 77 29.54 22.56 -6.12
N VAL A 78 28.21 22.43 -6.21
CA VAL A 78 27.27 23.03 -5.26
C VAL A 78 27.19 22.17 -4.02
N MET A 79 27.37 22.80 -2.86
CA MET A 79 27.30 22.13 -1.56
C MET A 79 25.93 22.29 -0.92
N MET A 80 25.48 21.24 -0.22
CA MET A 80 24.33 21.30 0.69
C MET A 80 24.64 22.20 1.89
N SER A 81 23.60 22.59 2.63
CA SER A 81 23.75 23.39 3.85
C SER A 81 24.77 22.79 4.82
N GLY A 82 25.68 23.64 5.31
CA GLY A 82 26.78 23.24 6.19
C GLY A 82 27.94 22.55 5.49
N GLU A 83 28.00 22.56 4.15
CA GLU A 83 29.17 22.18 3.34
C GLU A 83 29.67 20.73 3.55
N ARG A 84 28.80 19.83 4.06
CA ARG A 84 29.20 18.44 4.37
C ARG A 84 29.03 17.48 3.20
N LYS A 85 28.17 17.81 2.24
CA LYS A 85 27.84 16.95 1.10
C LYS A 85 27.60 17.79 -0.15
N SER A 86 28.16 17.36 -1.26
CA SER A 86 27.87 17.92 -2.58
C SER A 86 26.46 17.54 -3.04
N VAL A 87 25.77 18.47 -3.67
CA VAL A 87 24.54 18.20 -4.42
C VAL A 87 24.88 17.31 -5.61
N GLN A 88 24.01 16.37 -5.97
CA GLN A 88 24.22 15.48 -7.11
C GLN A 88 23.86 16.21 -8.42
N SER A 89 24.72 16.10 -9.43
CA SER A 89 24.56 16.74 -10.73
C SER A 89 23.72 15.91 -11.71
N GLY A 90 23.09 16.61 -12.65
CA GLY A 90 22.37 16.02 -13.78
C GLY A 90 20.96 15.52 -13.46
N ILE A 91 20.27 15.04 -14.50
CA ILE A 91 18.92 14.48 -14.38
C ILE A 91 19.04 13.00 -13.97
N ARG A 92 18.30 12.61 -12.94
CA ARG A 92 18.35 11.25 -12.38
C ARG A 92 17.17 10.38 -12.81
N VAL A 93 16.07 10.98 -13.26
CA VAL A 93 14.87 10.26 -13.71
C VAL A 93 15.16 9.59 -15.06
N LYS A 94 14.86 8.29 -15.16
CA LYS A 94 14.87 7.56 -16.42
C LYS A 94 13.54 7.78 -17.13
N LEU A 95 13.61 8.20 -18.39
CA LEU A 95 12.45 8.24 -19.28
C LEU A 95 12.19 6.83 -19.84
N PRO A 96 10.93 6.51 -20.19
CA PRO A 96 10.62 5.35 -21.00
C PRO A 96 11.44 5.35 -22.30
N GLU A 97 11.81 4.17 -22.81
CA GLU A 97 12.72 4.04 -23.98
C GLU A 97 12.23 4.78 -25.23
N GLU A 98 10.93 4.98 -25.37
CA GLU A 98 10.29 5.66 -26.50
C GLU A 98 10.20 7.19 -26.35
N LEU A 99 10.66 7.77 -25.24
CA LEU A 99 10.48 9.18 -24.92
C LEU A 99 11.79 9.92 -24.68
N THR A 100 11.92 11.09 -25.31
CA THR A 100 13.06 12.00 -25.14
C THR A 100 12.69 13.24 -24.33
N TRP A 101 13.70 13.86 -23.68
CA TRP A 101 13.54 15.13 -22.98
C TRP A 101 13.02 16.26 -23.86
N LYS A 102 13.38 16.26 -25.15
CA LYS A 102 12.90 17.24 -26.13
C LYS A 102 11.40 17.08 -26.37
N GLN A 103 10.94 15.86 -26.66
CA GLN A 103 9.51 15.60 -26.82
C GLN A 103 8.74 15.97 -25.56
N LEU A 104 9.25 15.62 -24.38
CA LEU A 104 8.62 15.98 -23.11
C LEU A 104 8.54 17.49 -22.88
N SER A 105 9.52 18.26 -23.37
CA SER A 105 9.51 19.73 -23.28
C SER A 105 8.50 20.42 -24.22
N GLU A 106 8.11 19.73 -25.29
CA GLU A 106 7.14 20.22 -26.27
C GLU A 106 5.68 19.88 -25.87
N MET A 107 5.50 18.95 -24.93
CA MET A 107 4.18 18.53 -24.43
C MET A 107 3.60 19.49 -23.39
N SER A 108 2.27 19.60 -23.37
CA SER A 108 1.55 20.31 -22.31
C SER A 108 1.57 19.52 -20.99
N PRO A 109 1.44 20.20 -19.83
CA PRO A 109 1.36 19.52 -18.54
C PRO A 109 0.16 18.56 -18.40
N SER A 110 -0.92 18.75 -19.18
CA SER A 110 -2.05 17.82 -19.24
C SER A 110 -1.66 16.53 -19.95
N GLU A 111 -0.99 16.61 -21.10
CA GLU A 111 -0.59 15.44 -21.89
C GLU A 111 0.45 14.61 -21.15
N ILE A 112 1.42 15.24 -20.48
CA ILE A 112 2.41 14.55 -19.63
C ILE A 112 1.71 13.77 -18.49
N ARG A 113 0.64 14.33 -17.93
CA ARG A 113 -0.15 13.65 -16.89
C ARG A 113 -0.97 12.50 -17.44
N GLU A 114 -1.50 12.61 -18.65
CA GLU A 114 -2.33 11.55 -19.22
C GLU A 114 -1.50 10.35 -19.65
N GLN A 115 -0.34 10.61 -20.27
CA GLN A 115 0.56 9.58 -20.79
C GLN A 115 1.33 8.80 -19.71
N LYS A 116 1.21 9.19 -18.42
CA LYS A 116 1.95 8.63 -17.27
C LYS A 116 3.46 8.50 -17.55
N SER A 117 4.00 9.38 -18.38
CA SER A 117 5.34 9.25 -18.97
C SER A 117 6.48 9.39 -17.97
N LEU A 118 6.23 10.03 -16.82
CA LEU A 118 7.20 10.12 -15.73
C LEU A 118 7.08 8.87 -14.85
N SER A 119 8.09 8.00 -14.97
CA SER A 119 8.25 6.77 -14.19
C SER A 119 8.38 7.12 -12.70
N GLY A 120 7.29 6.97 -11.95
CA GLY A 120 7.27 7.32 -10.52
C GLY A 120 5.99 7.94 -9.97
N ARG A 121 4.86 7.88 -10.70
CA ARG A 121 3.56 8.29 -10.12
C ARG A 121 3.25 7.41 -8.90
N ILE A 122 3.45 7.97 -7.69
CA ILE A 122 2.66 7.64 -6.50
C ILE A 122 1.21 7.62 -6.97
N SER A 123 0.55 6.45 -6.89
CA SER A 123 -0.87 6.34 -7.23
C SER A 123 -1.58 7.50 -6.56
N THR A 124 -2.12 8.42 -7.36
CA THR A 124 -3.01 9.44 -6.84
C THR A 124 -4.25 8.68 -6.40
N THR A 125 -4.25 8.11 -5.19
CA THR A 125 -5.50 7.95 -4.47
C THR A 125 -6.18 9.30 -4.55
N PRO A 126 -7.44 9.38 -4.98
CA PRO A 126 -8.16 10.64 -4.99
C PRO A 126 -8.38 11.05 -3.53
N THR A 127 -7.36 11.62 -2.89
CA THR A 127 -7.50 12.34 -1.64
C THR A 127 -8.06 13.72 -1.98
N ARG A 128 -9.26 13.73 -2.57
CA ARG A 128 -10.20 14.82 -2.35
C ARG A 128 -10.98 14.48 -1.09
N GLN A 129 -10.28 14.25 0.01
CA GLN A 129 -10.91 14.38 1.31
C GLN A 129 -11.10 15.88 1.49
N THR A 130 -12.32 16.34 1.26
CA THR A 130 -12.73 17.70 1.61
C THR A 130 -12.30 17.93 3.04
N PHE A 131 -11.30 18.79 3.23
CA PHE A 131 -10.94 19.32 4.53
C PHE A 131 -12.17 20.09 5.01
N ASN A 132 -13.06 19.41 5.73
CA ASN A 132 -14.18 20.02 6.40
C ASN A 132 -13.59 21.14 7.24
N ARG A 133 -13.89 22.38 6.82
CA ARG A 133 -13.57 23.58 7.60
C ARG A 133 -14.08 23.33 9.00
N ARG A 134 -13.16 23.31 9.98
CA ARG A 134 -13.52 23.19 11.39
C ARG A 134 -14.61 24.23 11.68
N PRO A 135 -15.79 23.86 12.21
CA PRO A 135 -16.66 24.87 12.80
C PRO A 135 -15.87 25.54 13.92
N SER A 136 -15.85 26.87 13.93
CA SER A 136 -15.14 27.65 14.94
C SER A 136 -15.64 27.24 16.31
N VAL A 137 -14.76 26.64 17.11
CA VAL A 137 -15.07 26.38 18.52
C VAL A 137 -15.06 27.75 19.21
N SER A 138 -16.24 28.33 19.42
CA SER A 138 -16.39 29.56 20.20
C SER A 138 -16.02 29.25 21.65
N PHE A 139 -14.82 29.65 22.06
CA PHE A 139 -14.40 29.65 23.45
C PHE A 139 -15.33 30.58 24.25
N HIS A 140 -16.28 30.00 24.98
CA HIS A 140 -16.99 30.72 26.03
C HIS A 140 -16.09 30.74 27.26
N ALA A 141 -15.44 31.89 27.49
CA ALA A 141 -14.71 32.14 28.72
C ALA A 141 -15.70 32.16 29.90
N ASN A 142 -15.61 31.14 30.76
CA ASN A 142 -16.34 31.07 32.01
C ASN A 142 -15.75 32.08 33.01
N ARG A 143 -16.33 33.29 33.05
CA ARG A 143 -16.00 34.31 34.04
C ARG A 143 -16.77 33.98 35.32
N ARG A 144 -16.14 33.24 36.24
CA ARG A 144 -16.61 33.12 37.62
C ARG A 144 -16.22 34.39 38.36
N ASN A 145 -17.24 35.07 38.92
CA ASN A 145 -17.10 36.06 39.98
C ASN A 145 -16.55 35.39 41.25
#